data_AF-A0A928T9F0-F1
#
_entry.id   AF-A0A928T9F0-F1
#
_cell.length_a   1.000
_cell.length_b   1.000
_cell.length_c   1.000
_cell.angle_alpha   90.00
_cell.angle_beta   90.00
_cell.angle_gamma   90.00
#
_symmetry.space_group_name_H-M   'P 1'
#
loop_
_entity.id
_entity.type
_entity.pdbx_description
1 polymer ?
#
loop_
_entity_poly.entity_id
_entity_poly.type
_entity_poly.pdbx_seq_one_letter_code
_entity_poly.pdbx_strand_id
1 'polypeptide(L)'
;MNGGLGETVANGMADHLSARQKVPANYLVACAGQGGRQIQELSSADLSVDERTPESRRHGGGYYRTSLDDARRAKALRPDFRIEALYWMQGEGNGGPTGGIVPTRWDAEMPRAEGLKWYRDQLIAYRRQWSADLCAITGQKGELPIFTYQTLGPAGEAQLMAADADEAIHLVGPHYAVPSAINSVYPPNRHGDAIHLAADGERWWGEQVGKVMHRVLHGKEAWQPLRPRKAVLETGRESIVIEFTVPRPPLVIDTSFLARQESAVEGGFSSLAGFRVHGVALKAVDIASPTSVRLRFAKALPAGEKCRVSYGYPFAASLGTIAAIRDEELVLTRSLAKELKPLMDEGAFFVASTSTRVPVRAVREEDGVRVLRFEARELRNGVRFEVGQAVTAQRAFSYGNVRDSDPEKSVYSFGDASYGTRAGQQYPLWNWCVLFSDFEVTSSDH
;
A
#
# COMPACT_ATOMS: atom_id res chain seq x y z
N MET A 1 -16.96 21.76 7.61
CA MET A 1 -16.46 20.47 8.11
C MET A 1 -15.12 20.76 8.78
N ASN A 2 -14.97 20.45 10.06
CA ASN A 2 -13.66 20.54 10.72
C ASN A 2 -12.77 19.44 10.15
N GLY A 3 -11.61 19.81 9.61
CA GLY A 3 -10.65 18.86 9.05
C GLY A 3 -10.19 17.83 10.07
N GLY A 4 -10.08 16.57 9.63
CA GLY A 4 -8.99 15.66 9.97
C GLY A 4 -8.78 15.18 11.41
N LEU A 5 -9.67 15.41 12.38
CA LEU A 5 -9.45 14.90 13.74
C LEU A 5 -10.09 13.52 13.97
N GLY A 6 -9.27 12.47 13.96
CA GLY A 6 -9.64 11.14 14.46
C GLY A 6 -10.31 10.18 13.46
N GLU A 7 -10.11 10.41 12.16
CA GLU A 7 -10.69 9.56 11.10
C GLU A 7 -10.02 8.19 11.02
N THR A 8 -10.82 7.18 10.74
CA THR A 8 -10.37 5.78 10.63
C THR A 8 -10.91 5.16 9.35
N VAL A 9 -10.32 4.02 8.94
CA VAL A 9 -10.87 3.16 7.89
C VAL A 9 -12.35 2.85 8.12
N ALA A 10 -12.78 2.71 9.38
CA ALA A 10 -14.17 2.40 9.72
C ALA A 10 -15.17 3.46 9.22
N ASN A 11 -14.81 4.74 9.32
CA ASN A 11 -15.65 5.86 8.86
C ASN A 11 -15.87 5.76 7.35
N GLY A 12 -14.78 5.81 6.57
CA GLY A 12 -14.85 5.73 5.12
C GLY A 12 -15.58 4.47 4.63
N MET A 13 -15.34 3.33 5.28
CA MET A 13 -15.97 2.06 4.92
C MET A 13 -17.48 2.06 5.15
N ALA A 14 -17.94 2.43 6.35
CA ALA A 14 -19.35 2.40 6.71
C ALA A 14 -20.17 3.42 5.89
N ASP A 15 -19.62 4.60 5.68
CA ASP A 15 -20.29 5.68 4.96
C ASP A 15 -20.36 5.37 3.45
N HIS A 16 -19.30 4.80 2.87
CA HIS A 16 -19.33 4.36 1.48
C HIS A 16 -20.36 3.22 1.26
N LEU A 17 -20.38 2.23 2.15
CA LEU A 17 -21.36 1.13 2.10
C LEU A 17 -22.80 1.65 2.20
N SER A 18 -23.07 2.57 3.13
CA SER A 18 -24.39 3.18 3.32
C SER A 18 -24.81 3.96 2.07
N ALA A 19 -23.91 4.76 1.51
CA ALA A 19 -24.16 5.52 0.29
C ALA A 19 -24.46 4.62 -0.92
N ARG A 20 -23.75 3.49 -1.07
CA ARG A 20 -23.98 2.55 -2.18
C ARG A 20 -25.28 1.78 -2.07
N GLN A 21 -25.65 1.35 -0.87
CA GLN A 21 -26.89 0.61 -0.64
C GLN A 21 -28.12 1.51 -0.53
N LYS A 22 -27.94 2.84 -0.41
CA LYS A 22 -29.02 3.81 -0.20
C LYS A 22 -29.87 3.47 1.03
N VAL A 23 -29.23 2.93 2.06
CA VAL A 23 -29.84 2.64 3.36
C VAL A 23 -29.32 3.63 4.39
N PRO A 24 -30.12 4.02 5.40
CA PRO A 24 -29.60 4.73 6.56
C PRO A 24 -28.43 3.95 7.16
N ALA A 25 -27.38 4.64 7.60
CA ALA A 25 -26.24 4.01 8.24
C ALA A 25 -26.70 3.23 9.48
N ASN A 26 -26.78 1.90 9.35
CA ASN A 26 -27.11 0.98 10.42
C ASN A 26 -25.99 -0.06 10.56
N TYR A 27 -24.75 0.39 10.40
CA TYR A 27 -23.55 -0.42 10.61
C TYR A 27 -23.02 -0.21 12.01
N LEU A 28 -22.78 -1.31 12.71
CA LEU A 28 -21.90 -1.34 13.87
C LEU A 28 -20.52 -1.77 13.38
N VAL A 29 -19.51 -0.93 13.60
CA VAL A 29 -18.11 -1.30 13.35
C VAL A 29 -17.42 -1.52 14.69
N ALA A 30 -16.97 -2.75 14.95
CA ALA A 30 -16.20 -3.10 16.13
C ALA A 30 -14.70 -3.06 15.78
N CYS A 31 -13.94 -2.22 16.48
CA CYS A 31 -12.51 -2.05 16.25
C CYS A 31 -11.70 -2.73 17.34
N ALA A 32 -11.15 -3.90 17.05
CA ALA A 32 -10.27 -4.65 17.95
C ALA A 32 -8.78 -4.57 17.55
N GLY A 33 -8.39 -3.52 16.82
CA GLY A 33 -7.07 -3.35 16.21
C GLY A 33 -5.95 -2.96 17.18
N GLN A 34 -4.86 -3.74 17.15
CA GLN A 34 -3.56 -3.58 17.81
C GLN A 34 -2.42 -2.89 17.03
N GLY A 35 -2.08 -1.62 17.27
CA GLY A 35 -0.84 -1.04 16.72
C GLY A 35 0.43 -1.86 17.07
N GLY A 36 1.23 -2.20 16.05
CA GLY A 36 2.53 -2.85 16.21
C GLY A 36 2.49 -4.32 16.64
N ARG A 37 1.40 -5.02 16.33
CA ARG A 37 1.20 -6.45 16.61
C ARG A 37 1.53 -7.37 15.43
N GLN A 38 1.99 -8.56 15.76
CA GLN A 38 2.14 -9.71 14.88
C GLN A 38 0.86 -10.54 14.85
N ILE A 39 0.65 -11.32 13.79
CA ILE A 39 -0.58 -12.09 13.58
C ILE A 39 -0.92 -13.01 14.76
N GLN A 40 0.08 -13.64 15.40
CA GLN A 40 -0.13 -14.51 16.56
C GLN A 40 -0.44 -13.76 17.87
N GLU A 41 -0.13 -12.47 17.94
CA GLU A 41 -0.55 -11.62 19.07
C GLU A 41 -2.01 -11.16 18.93
N LEU A 42 -2.57 -11.21 17.71
CA LEU A 42 -3.94 -10.84 17.42
C LEU A 42 -4.88 -12.06 17.33
N SER A 43 -4.32 -13.26 17.21
CA SER A 43 -5.09 -14.49 17.11
C SER A 43 -5.57 -15.00 18.47
N SER A 44 -6.30 -16.12 18.46
CA SER A 44 -6.68 -16.83 19.69
C SER A 44 -5.50 -17.29 20.54
N ALA A 45 -4.28 -17.34 19.97
CA ALA A 45 -3.06 -17.64 20.71
C ALA A 45 -2.66 -16.51 21.67
N ASP A 46 -3.00 -15.26 21.34
CA ASP A 46 -2.74 -14.05 22.12
C ASP A 46 -1.33 -13.98 22.73
N LEU A 47 -0.31 -14.10 21.88
CA LEU A 47 1.10 -14.05 22.32
C LEU A 47 1.53 -12.68 22.88
N SER A 48 0.63 -11.69 22.91
CA SER A 48 0.91 -10.36 23.46
C SER A 48 1.18 -10.37 24.97
N VAL A 49 0.70 -11.41 25.68
CA VAL A 49 0.90 -11.61 27.12
C VAL A 49 2.09 -12.50 27.47
N ASP A 50 2.81 -13.04 26.47
CA ASP A 50 4.00 -13.88 26.69
C ASP A 50 5.08 -13.10 27.48
N GLU A 51 5.69 -13.78 28.46
CA GLU A 51 6.71 -13.18 29.34
C GLU A 51 8.00 -12.75 28.61
N ARG A 52 8.21 -13.21 27.38
CA ARG A 52 9.33 -12.77 26.53
C ARG A 52 9.00 -11.49 25.75
N THR A 53 7.72 -11.12 25.64
CA THR A 53 7.31 -9.88 24.96
C THR A 53 7.84 -8.67 25.75
N PRO A 54 8.53 -7.70 25.12
CA PRO A 54 9.04 -6.51 25.80
C PRO A 54 7.94 -5.77 26.56
N GLU A 55 8.21 -5.24 27.74
CA GLU A 55 7.21 -4.60 28.59
C GLU A 55 6.43 -3.48 27.87
N SER A 56 7.12 -2.65 27.08
CA SER A 56 6.49 -1.60 26.26
C SER A 56 5.53 -2.12 25.19
N ARG A 57 5.55 -3.43 24.92
CA ARG A 57 4.65 -4.15 24.03
C ARG A 57 3.79 -5.16 24.78
N ARG A 58 4.05 -5.46 26.06
CA ARG A 58 3.18 -6.34 26.85
C ARG A 58 2.00 -5.51 27.31
N HIS A 59 0.90 -5.61 26.58
CA HIS A 59 -0.36 -4.95 26.94
C HIS A 59 -1.36 -6.04 27.33
N GLY A 60 -2.52 -5.68 27.88
CA GLY A 60 -3.50 -6.64 28.42
C GLY A 60 -4.11 -7.66 27.45
N GLY A 61 -3.56 -7.81 26.24
CA GLY A 61 -3.98 -8.76 25.22
C GLY A 61 -5.46 -8.73 24.92
N GLY A 62 -5.99 -9.87 24.51
CA GLY A 62 -7.42 -10.11 24.41
C GLY A 62 -8.10 -9.45 23.22
N TYR A 63 -7.41 -9.15 22.13
CA TYR A 63 -8.02 -8.54 20.93
C TYR A 63 -9.02 -9.49 20.27
N TYR A 64 -8.58 -10.74 20.08
CA TYR A 64 -9.46 -11.82 19.65
C TYR A 64 -10.68 -11.91 20.56
N ARG A 65 -10.45 -11.99 21.88
CA ARG A 65 -11.50 -12.03 22.88
C ARG A 65 -12.42 -10.80 22.85
N THR A 66 -11.87 -9.61 22.66
CA THR A 66 -12.60 -8.34 22.57
C THR A 66 -13.55 -8.37 21.39
N SER A 67 -13.10 -8.86 20.23
CA SER A 67 -13.96 -9.01 19.06
C SER A 67 -15.14 -9.97 19.31
N LEU A 68 -14.91 -11.07 20.05
CA LEU A 68 -15.97 -11.99 20.45
C LEU A 68 -16.93 -11.34 21.46
N ASP A 69 -16.40 -10.60 22.42
CA ASP A 69 -17.18 -9.89 23.43
C ASP A 69 -18.02 -8.76 22.81
N ASP A 70 -17.50 -8.05 21.80
CA ASP A 70 -18.24 -7.08 21.01
C ASP A 70 -19.40 -7.74 20.27
N ALA A 71 -19.17 -8.90 19.64
CA ALA A 71 -20.23 -9.65 18.97
C ALA A 71 -21.32 -10.11 19.96
N ARG A 72 -20.94 -10.56 21.17
CA ARG A 72 -21.89 -10.91 22.24
C ARG A 72 -22.72 -9.71 22.68
N ARG A 73 -22.07 -8.56 22.92
CA ARG A 73 -22.75 -7.30 23.28
C ARG A 73 -23.72 -6.86 22.19
N ALA A 74 -23.29 -6.89 20.93
CA ALA A 74 -24.13 -6.54 19.78
C ALA A 74 -25.35 -7.46 19.66
N LYS A 75 -25.14 -8.78 19.81
CA LYS A 75 -26.23 -9.78 19.79
C LYS A 75 -27.22 -9.61 20.94
N ALA A 76 -26.74 -9.27 22.14
CA ALA A 76 -27.59 -9.01 23.29
C ALA A 76 -28.43 -7.74 23.11
N LEU A 77 -27.87 -6.69 22.50
CA LEU A 77 -28.58 -5.46 22.18
C LEU A 77 -29.58 -5.63 21.04
N ARG A 78 -29.24 -6.48 20.05
CA ARG A 78 -30.01 -6.72 18.84
C ARG A 78 -30.03 -8.22 18.52
N PRO A 79 -31.10 -8.95 18.89
CA PRO A 79 -31.19 -10.40 18.64
C PRO A 79 -31.09 -10.77 17.16
N ASP A 80 -31.42 -9.85 16.25
CA ASP A 80 -31.29 -9.99 14.79
C ASP A 80 -29.91 -9.57 14.25
N PHE A 81 -28.97 -9.16 15.11
CA PHE A 81 -27.62 -8.76 14.72
C PHE A 81 -26.92 -9.86 13.92
N ARG A 82 -26.27 -9.43 12.83
CA ARG A 82 -25.46 -10.24 11.95
C ARG A 82 -24.18 -9.50 11.58
N ILE A 83 -23.10 -10.25 11.43
CA ILE A 83 -21.82 -9.78 10.93
C ILE A 83 -21.81 -10.05 9.42
N GLU A 84 -21.67 -9.00 8.63
CA GLU A 84 -21.61 -9.09 7.16
C GLU A 84 -20.20 -9.42 6.66
N ALA A 85 -19.17 -8.89 7.33
CA ALA A 85 -17.78 -9.10 6.94
C ALA A 85 -16.82 -8.90 8.12
N LEU A 86 -15.65 -9.50 7.98
CA LEU A 86 -14.47 -9.25 8.79
C LEU A 86 -13.53 -8.33 8.01
N TYR A 87 -12.73 -7.55 8.74
CA TYR A 87 -11.74 -6.65 8.14
C TYR A 87 -10.38 -6.84 8.80
N TRP A 88 -9.34 -6.93 7.97
CA TRP A 88 -7.98 -7.20 8.42
C TRP A 88 -6.97 -6.23 7.79
N MET A 89 -6.37 -5.41 8.65
CA MET A 89 -5.15 -4.66 8.33
C MET A 89 -4.03 -5.01 9.30
N GLN A 90 -3.24 -6.01 8.94
CA GLN A 90 -1.99 -6.32 9.59
C GLN A 90 -1.06 -7.05 8.62
N GLY A 91 0.23 -6.95 8.89
CA GLY A 91 1.31 -7.73 8.26
C GLY A 91 2.67 -7.06 8.45
N GLU A 92 2.68 -5.75 8.70
CA GLU A 92 3.87 -4.94 8.96
C GLU A 92 4.68 -5.49 10.13
N GLY A 93 4.01 -5.90 11.22
CA GLY A 93 4.67 -6.43 12.42
C GLY A 93 5.41 -7.75 12.20
N ASN A 94 5.05 -8.49 11.14
CA ASN A 94 5.68 -9.76 10.77
C ASN A 94 6.80 -9.59 9.74
N GLY A 95 7.05 -8.38 9.24
CA GLY A 95 8.13 -8.13 8.28
C GLY A 95 9.51 -8.25 8.92
N GLY A 96 10.37 -9.09 8.35
CA GLY A 96 11.76 -9.18 8.76
C GLY A 96 12.68 -8.17 8.03
N PRO A 97 13.88 -7.90 8.57
CA PRO A 97 14.80 -6.90 8.03
C PRO A 97 15.40 -7.29 6.67
N THR A 98 15.39 -8.57 6.29
CA THR A 98 15.90 -9.04 4.99
C THR A 98 14.81 -9.28 3.95
N GLY A 99 13.56 -8.94 4.27
CA GLY A 99 12.41 -9.12 3.38
C GLY A 99 11.71 -10.48 3.53
N GLY A 100 12.10 -11.26 4.53
CA GLY A 100 11.41 -12.46 5.00
C GLY A 100 10.30 -12.15 6.00
N ILE A 101 9.88 -13.19 6.73
CA ILE A 101 8.83 -13.09 7.74
C ILE A 101 9.38 -13.51 9.09
N VAL A 102 9.08 -12.72 10.12
CA VAL A 102 9.35 -13.03 11.53
C VAL A 102 8.04 -13.56 12.13
N PRO A 103 7.93 -14.87 12.42
CA PRO A 103 6.69 -15.47 12.89
C PRO A 103 6.18 -14.87 14.21
N THR A 104 7.09 -14.76 15.18
CA THR A 104 6.89 -14.13 16.49
C THR A 104 8.06 -13.24 16.85
N ARG A 105 7.94 -12.44 17.92
CA ARG A 105 8.98 -11.48 18.35
C ARG A 105 10.32 -12.12 18.72
N TRP A 106 10.34 -13.42 18.97
CA TRP A 106 11.52 -14.17 19.42
C TRP A 106 12.00 -15.22 18.39
N ASP A 107 11.26 -15.42 17.31
CA ASP A 107 11.67 -16.36 16.28
C ASP A 107 12.67 -15.72 15.31
N ALA A 108 13.51 -16.57 14.73
CA ALA A 108 14.36 -16.16 13.62
C ALA A 108 13.52 -15.77 12.40
N GLU A 109 14.05 -14.85 11.60
CA GLU A 109 13.45 -14.51 10.30
C GLU A 109 13.47 -15.75 9.39
N MET A 110 12.29 -16.14 8.92
CA MET A 110 12.13 -17.17 7.90
C MET A 110 12.53 -16.61 6.53
N PRO A 111 13.24 -17.39 5.69
CA PRO A 111 13.51 -17.02 4.32
C PRO A 111 12.21 -16.66 3.58
N ARG A 112 12.27 -15.65 2.70
CA ARG A 112 11.08 -15.06 2.07
C ARG A 112 10.07 -16.07 1.53
N ALA A 113 10.51 -17.04 0.72
CA ALA A 113 9.59 -18.00 0.10
C ALA A 113 8.82 -18.87 1.12
N GLU A 114 9.48 -19.26 2.22
CA GLU A 114 8.87 -20.04 3.30
C GLU A 114 8.01 -19.16 4.19
N GLY A 115 8.51 -17.97 4.54
CA GLY A 115 7.80 -16.98 5.34
C GLY A 115 6.47 -16.54 4.71
N LEU A 116 6.43 -16.34 3.39
CA LEU A 116 5.20 -15.99 2.68
C LEU A 116 4.14 -17.09 2.79
N LYS A 117 4.54 -18.36 2.62
CA LYS A 117 3.63 -19.52 2.79
C LYS A 117 3.15 -19.62 4.23
N TRP A 118 4.05 -19.42 5.19
CA TRP A 118 3.69 -19.42 6.61
C TRP A 118 2.64 -18.36 6.93
N TYR A 119 2.86 -17.09 6.53
CA TYR A 119 1.91 -16.02 6.83
C TYR A 119 0.57 -16.24 6.14
N ARG A 120 0.57 -16.72 4.88
CA ARG A 120 -0.64 -17.13 4.16
C ARG A 120 -1.44 -18.13 4.99
N ASP A 121 -0.79 -19.20 5.45
CA ASP A 121 -1.45 -20.29 6.18
C ASP A 121 -1.98 -19.80 7.53
N GLN A 122 -1.24 -18.92 8.23
CA GLN A 122 -1.70 -18.30 9.46
C GLN A 122 -2.93 -17.42 9.22
N LEU A 123 -2.97 -16.61 8.17
CA LEU A 123 -4.11 -15.75 7.85
C LEU A 123 -5.37 -16.58 7.52
N ILE A 124 -5.22 -17.66 6.76
CA ILE A 124 -6.31 -18.59 6.44
C ILE A 124 -6.84 -19.27 7.71
N ALA A 125 -5.95 -19.83 8.52
CA ALA A 125 -6.32 -20.50 9.77
C ALA A 125 -7.01 -19.53 10.73
N TYR A 126 -6.45 -18.31 10.87
CA TYR A 126 -7.01 -17.29 11.72
C TYR A 126 -8.40 -16.84 11.27
N ARG A 127 -8.60 -16.57 9.97
CA ARG A 127 -9.92 -16.24 9.43
C ARG A 127 -10.95 -17.32 9.74
N ARG A 128 -10.62 -18.59 9.48
CA ARG A 128 -11.55 -19.71 9.70
C ARG A 128 -11.96 -19.82 11.16
N GLN A 129 -11.00 -19.76 12.08
CA GLN A 129 -11.26 -19.79 13.51
C GLN A 129 -12.13 -18.59 13.93
N TRP A 130 -11.75 -17.38 13.49
CA TRP A 130 -12.47 -16.15 13.84
C TRP A 130 -13.91 -16.16 13.33
N SER A 131 -14.11 -16.57 12.08
CA SER A 131 -15.42 -16.76 11.48
C SER A 131 -16.26 -17.78 12.24
N ALA A 132 -15.69 -18.94 12.58
CA ALA A 132 -16.42 -20.00 13.26
C ALA A 132 -16.92 -19.55 14.65
N ASP A 133 -16.04 -18.92 15.43
CA ASP A 133 -16.36 -18.45 16.78
C ASP A 133 -17.41 -17.32 16.76
N LEU A 134 -17.30 -16.41 15.79
CA LEU A 134 -18.28 -15.33 15.61
C LEU A 134 -19.64 -15.86 15.13
N CYS A 135 -19.66 -16.81 14.18
CA CYS A 135 -20.89 -17.48 13.75
C CYS A 135 -21.57 -18.24 14.90
N ALA A 136 -20.79 -18.88 15.79
CA ALA A 136 -21.32 -19.54 16.97
C ALA A 136 -22.02 -18.55 17.94
N ILE A 137 -21.50 -17.32 18.05
CA ILE A 137 -22.10 -16.26 18.87
C ILE A 137 -23.36 -15.69 18.21
N THR A 138 -23.32 -15.41 16.91
CA THR A 138 -24.43 -14.74 16.21
C THR A 138 -25.53 -15.68 15.75
N GLY A 139 -25.24 -16.99 15.68
CA GLY A 139 -26.12 -18.01 15.10
C GLY A 139 -26.11 -18.04 13.57
N GLN A 140 -25.18 -17.34 12.92
CA GLN A 140 -25.03 -17.35 11.47
C GLN A 140 -24.51 -18.70 10.97
N LYS A 141 -24.99 -19.12 9.80
CA LYS A 141 -24.52 -20.33 9.09
C LYS A 141 -23.51 -19.93 8.01
N GLY A 142 -22.61 -20.84 7.70
CA GLY A 142 -21.55 -20.62 6.71
C GLY A 142 -20.35 -19.87 7.29
N GLU A 143 -19.56 -19.28 6.41
CA GLU A 143 -18.36 -18.53 6.78
C GLU A 143 -18.55 -17.02 6.53
N LEU A 144 -17.88 -16.22 7.35
CA LEU A 144 -17.80 -14.77 7.20
C LEU A 144 -16.63 -14.44 6.27
N PRO A 145 -16.87 -13.64 5.20
CA PRO A 145 -15.78 -13.19 4.34
C PRO A 145 -14.89 -12.19 5.09
N ILE A 146 -13.59 -12.24 4.85
CA ILE A 146 -12.62 -11.28 5.35
C ILE A 146 -12.07 -10.45 4.20
N PHE A 147 -12.02 -9.14 4.41
CA PHE A 147 -11.43 -8.20 3.48
C PHE A 147 -10.08 -7.75 4.04
N THR A 148 -9.04 -7.90 3.23
CA THR A 148 -7.67 -7.51 3.56
C THR A 148 -7.11 -6.63 2.45
N TYR A 149 -5.90 -6.14 2.67
CA TYR A 149 -5.12 -5.28 1.79
C TYR A 149 -3.79 -5.96 1.49
N GLN A 150 -3.05 -5.43 0.51
CA GLN A 150 -1.63 -5.73 0.37
C GLN A 150 -0.86 -4.74 1.23
N THR A 151 -0.31 -5.21 2.36
CA THR A 151 0.65 -4.41 3.12
C THR A 151 1.87 -4.12 2.26
N LEU A 152 2.46 -2.94 2.48
CA LEU A 152 3.65 -2.48 1.77
C LEU A 152 4.94 -3.05 2.39
N GLY A 153 4.80 -3.93 3.39
CA GLY A 153 5.87 -4.74 3.96
C GLY A 153 5.94 -6.17 3.36
N PRO A 154 6.87 -7.00 3.87
CA PRO A 154 7.14 -8.34 3.34
C PRO A 154 5.93 -9.28 3.22
N ALA A 155 4.93 -9.13 4.11
CA ALA A 155 3.74 -9.98 4.16
C ALA A 155 2.69 -9.66 3.07
N GLY A 156 2.86 -8.58 2.29
CA GLY A 156 1.87 -8.15 1.29
C GLY A 156 1.53 -9.22 0.26
N GLU A 157 2.55 -9.92 -0.22
CA GLU A 157 2.40 -11.00 -1.19
C GLU A 157 1.69 -12.22 -0.57
N ALA A 158 1.94 -12.51 0.71
CA ALA A 158 1.28 -13.59 1.43
C ALA A 158 -0.23 -13.35 1.59
N GLN A 159 -0.67 -12.09 1.71
CA GLN A 159 -2.09 -11.73 1.74
C GLN A 159 -2.77 -11.99 0.39
N LEU A 160 -2.08 -11.71 -0.72
CA LEU A 160 -2.56 -12.09 -2.05
C LEU A 160 -2.62 -13.62 -2.21
N MET A 161 -1.59 -14.33 -1.77
CA MET A 161 -1.57 -15.79 -1.76
C MET A 161 -2.71 -16.38 -0.92
N ALA A 162 -3.12 -15.72 0.16
CA ALA A 162 -4.22 -16.16 1.01
C ALA A 162 -5.57 -16.00 0.30
N ALA A 163 -5.76 -14.86 -0.37
CA ALA A 163 -6.92 -14.60 -1.22
C ALA A 163 -7.04 -15.58 -2.40
N ASP A 164 -5.91 -16.05 -2.93
CA ASP A 164 -5.90 -17.07 -3.99
C ASP A 164 -6.20 -18.49 -3.49
N ALA A 165 -5.88 -18.78 -2.23
CA ALA A 165 -6.05 -20.12 -1.65
C ALA A 165 -7.37 -20.30 -0.89
N ASP A 166 -8.06 -19.21 -0.53
CA ASP A 166 -9.30 -19.24 0.23
C ASP A 166 -10.28 -18.19 -0.30
N GLU A 167 -11.39 -18.64 -0.90
CA GLU A 167 -12.39 -17.79 -1.57
C GLU A 167 -13.10 -16.81 -0.62
N ALA A 168 -13.05 -17.04 0.70
CA ALA A 168 -13.59 -16.14 1.70
C ALA A 168 -12.59 -15.04 2.10
N ILE A 169 -11.38 -15.01 1.55
CA ILE A 169 -10.41 -13.90 1.69
C ILE A 169 -10.44 -13.05 0.43
N HIS A 170 -10.79 -11.77 0.58
CA HIS A 170 -10.79 -10.81 -0.51
C HIS A 170 -9.68 -9.77 -0.33
N LEU A 171 -8.72 -9.72 -1.26
CA LEU A 171 -7.74 -8.65 -1.33
C LEU A 171 -8.34 -7.43 -2.02
N VAL A 172 -8.53 -6.34 -1.29
CA VAL A 172 -9.02 -5.05 -1.82
C VAL A 172 -8.02 -4.48 -2.83
N GLY A 173 -6.74 -4.51 -2.49
CA GLY A 173 -5.63 -3.96 -3.28
C GLY A 173 -4.53 -3.41 -2.37
N PRO A 174 -3.53 -2.73 -2.94
CA PRO A 174 -2.53 -2.02 -2.15
C PRO A 174 -3.03 -0.63 -1.74
N HIS A 175 -2.60 -0.17 -0.56
CA HIS A 175 -2.94 1.18 -0.08
C HIS A 175 -1.91 2.24 -0.48
N TYR A 176 -0.87 1.92 -1.27
CA TYR A 176 0.26 2.83 -1.50
C TYR A 176 -0.11 4.18 -2.11
N ALA A 177 -1.31 4.36 -2.67
CA ALA A 177 -1.73 5.62 -3.28
C ALA A 177 -2.25 6.63 -2.25
N VAL A 178 -2.60 6.19 -1.04
CA VAL A 178 -3.21 7.05 -0.01
C VAL A 178 -2.14 7.80 0.80
N PRO A 179 -2.44 9.00 1.33
CA PRO A 179 -1.48 9.78 2.10
C PRO A 179 -1.01 9.07 3.39
N SER A 180 0.28 9.16 3.66
CA SER A 180 0.93 8.62 4.86
C SER A 180 0.94 9.63 6.01
N ALA A 181 1.04 9.14 7.25
CA ALA A 181 1.08 9.96 8.46
C ALA A 181 2.32 10.87 8.57
N ILE A 182 3.29 10.80 7.66
CA ILE A 182 4.32 11.86 7.51
C ILE A 182 3.71 13.23 7.25
N ASN A 183 2.49 13.25 6.69
CA ASN A 183 1.68 14.44 6.49
C ASN A 183 0.92 14.90 7.75
N SER A 184 0.77 14.02 8.74
CA SER A 184 0.10 14.35 10.00
C SER A 184 1.02 15.11 10.94
N VAL A 185 0.44 15.97 11.78
CA VAL A 185 1.12 16.69 12.87
C VAL A 185 0.41 16.42 14.19
N TYR A 186 1.17 16.03 15.20
CA TYR A 186 0.70 15.78 16.57
C TYR A 186 1.36 16.75 17.56
N PRO A 187 0.68 17.14 18.65
CA PRO A 187 1.29 17.99 19.68
C PRO A 187 2.55 17.37 20.31
N PRO A 188 3.56 18.17 20.69
CA PRO A 188 3.63 19.62 20.54
C PRO A 188 4.11 20.12 19.16
N ASN A 189 4.62 19.26 18.27
CA ASN A 189 4.89 19.50 16.84
C ASN A 189 5.67 18.28 16.27
N ARG A 190 5.11 17.08 16.36
CA ARG A 190 5.73 15.82 15.92
C ARG A 190 4.97 15.26 14.73
N HIS A 191 5.68 14.88 13.68
CA HIS A 191 5.08 14.22 12.54
C HIS A 191 4.81 12.73 12.80
N GLY A 192 3.80 12.19 12.13
CA GLY A 192 3.52 10.75 12.16
C GLY A 192 4.56 9.94 11.40
N ASP A 193 4.69 8.67 11.77
CA ASP A 193 5.63 7.77 11.10
C ASP A 193 5.10 7.34 9.72
N ALA A 194 6.01 7.23 8.77
CA ALA A 194 5.68 6.92 7.38
C ALA A 194 4.92 5.61 7.18
N ILE A 195 5.05 4.69 8.13
CA ILE A 195 4.39 3.39 8.09
C ILE A 195 2.86 3.47 8.28
N HIS A 196 2.36 4.58 8.81
CA HIS A 196 0.95 4.79 9.11
C HIS A 196 0.26 5.66 8.06
N LEU A 197 -1.07 5.65 8.02
CA LEU A 197 -1.85 6.50 7.12
C LEU A 197 -2.17 7.84 7.80
N ALA A 198 -2.28 8.92 7.03
CA ALA A 198 -2.85 10.18 7.53
C ALA A 198 -4.39 10.06 7.64
N ALA A 199 -5.05 11.03 8.27
CA ALA A 199 -6.51 11.01 8.44
C ALA A 199 -7.28 10.86 7.10
N ASP A 200 -6.90 11.58 6.05
CA ASP A 200 -7.49 11.36 4.73
C ASP A 200 -7.09 10.00 4.13
N GLY A 201 -5.90 9.49 4.44
CA GLY A 201 -5.44 8.19 4.00
C GLY A 201 -6.28 7.06 4.61
N GLU A 202 -6.55 7.12 5.91
CA GLU A 202 -7.46 6.22 6.62
C GLU A 202 -8.86 6.26 6.01
N ARG A 203 -9.45 7.46 5.85
CA ARG A 203 -10.81 7.60 5.32
C ARG A 203 -10.91 7.14 3.86
N TRP A 204 -9.97 7.54 3.01
CA TRP A 204 -9.94 7.13 1.61
C TRP A 204 -9.77 5.60 1.49
N TRP A 205 -8.86 5.01 2.26
CA TRP A 205 -8.71 3.56 2.27
C TRP A 205 -9.99 2.86 2.74
N GLY A 206 -10.66 3.42 3.75
CA GLY A 206 -12.00 2.98 4.18
C GLY A 206 -13.01 2.96 3.03
N GLU A 207 -13.10 4.02 2.25
CA GLU A 207 -14.00 4.06 1.09
C GLU A 207 -13.66 3.00 0.04
N GLN A 208 -12.36 2.75 -0.20
CA GLN A 208 -11.92 1.69 -1.11
C GLN A 208 -12.31 0.30 -0.62
N VAL A 209 -12.20 0.06 0.69
CA VAL A 209 -12.67 -1.18 1.32
C VAL A 209 -14.18 -1.30 1.20
N GLY A 210 -14.93 -0.24 1.55
CA GLY A 210 -16.39 -0.20 1.45
C GLY A 210 -16.90 -0.45 0.04
N LYS A 211 -16.22 0.09 -0.98
CA LYS A 211 -16.46 -0.18 -2.39
C LYS A 211 -16.34 -1.67 -2.72
N VAL A 212 -15.23 -2.28 -2.36
CA VAL A 212 -14.97 -3.70 -2.65
C VAL A 212 -15.93 -4.61 -1.86
N MET A 213 -16.17 -4.30 -0.59
CA MET A 213 -17.20 -4.98 0.22
C MET A 213 -18.57 -4.89 -0.45
N HIS A 214 -18.95 -3.71 -0.97
CA HIS A 214 -20.24 -3.57 -1.65
C HIS A 214 -20.34 -4.50 -2.87
N ARG A 215 -19.30 -4.51 -3.71
CA ARG A 215 -19.23 -5.33 -4.93
C ARG A 215 -19.30 -6.83 -4.63
N VAL A 216 -18.58 -7.30 -3.62
CA VAL A 216 -18.59 -8.71 -3.23
C VAL A 216 -19.89 -9.08 -2.54
N LEU A 217 -20.26 -8.38 -1.46
CA LEU A 217 -21.36 -8.78 -0.59
C LEU A 217 -22.73 -8.57 -1.22
N HIS A 218 -22.92 -7.45 -1.93
CA HIS A 218 -24.22 -7.07 -2.50
C HIS A 218 -24.26 -7.29 -4.01
N GLY A 219 -23.17 -6.96 -4.71
CA GLY A 219 -23.04 -7.18 -6.15
C GLY A 219 -22.73 -8.63 -6.55
N LYS A 220 -22.32 -9.49 -5.59
CA LYS A 220 -21.88 -10.88 -5.83
C LYS A 220 -20.75 -10.98 -6.86
N GLU A 221 -19.93 -9.95 -6.94
CA GLU A 221 -18.78 -9.91 -7.83
C GLU A 221 -17.70 -10.86 -7.33
N ALA A 222 -17.16 -11.70 -8.22
CA ALA A 222 -15.97 -12.50 -7.98
C ALA A 222 -14.73 -11.60 -8.01
N TRP A 223 -14.59 -10.78 -6.97
CA TRP A 223 -13.59 -9.74 -6.90
C TRP A 223 -12.17 -10.29 -7.00
N GLN A 224 -11.36 -9.62 -7.80
CA GLN A 224 -9.92 -9.83 -7.89
C GLN A 224 -9.26 -8.46 -7.96
N PRO A 225 -8.15 -8.21 -7.24
CA PRO A 225 -7.43 -6.95 -7.34
C PRO A 225 -6.78 -6.81 -8.71
N LEU A 226 -6.39 -5.59 -9.08
CA LEU A 226 -5.59 -5.35 -10.28
C LEU A 226 -4.22 -6.04 -10.12
N ARG A 227 -3.95 -7.09 -10.91
CA ARG A 227 -2.76 -7.93 -10.77
C ARG A 227 -2.31 -8.58 -12.07
N PRO A 228 -1.02 -8.91 -12.25
CA PRO A 228 -0.56 -9.63 -13.43
C PRO A 228 -1.14 -11.05 -13.43
N ARG A 229 -1.46 -11.56 -14.62
CA ARG A 229 -1.90 -12.95 -14.87
C ARG A 229 -0.86 -13.75 -15.64
N LYS A 230 -0.25 -13.12 -16.65
CA LYS A 230 0.70 -13.76 -17.55
C LYS A 230 1.66 -12.70 -18.10
N ALA A 231 2.93 -13.06 -18.27
CA ALA A 231 3.92 -12.25 -18.96
C ALA A 231 4.58 -13.09 -20.04
N VAL A 232 4.62 -12.56 -21.27
CA VAL A 232 5.15 -13.27 -22.44
C VAL A 232 6.24 -12.44 -23.09
N LEU A 233 7.43 -13.02 -23.24
CA LEU A 233 8.51 -12.48 -24.05
C LEU A 233 8.14 -12.66 -25.53
N GLU A 234 8.05 -11.56 -26.28
CA GLU A 234 7.72 -11.60 -27.70
C GLU A 234 8.87 -12.23 -28.51
N THR A 235 8.56 -12.78 -29.69
CA THR A 235 9.50 -13.56 -30.53
C THR A 235 10.79 -12.80 -30.86
N GLY A 236 10.72 -11.48 -31.07
CA GLY A 236 11.89 -10.63 -31.30
C GLY A 236 12.77 -10.41 -30.07
N ARG A 237 12.32 -10.83 -28.88
CA ARG A 237 13.00 -10.67 -27.58
C ARG A 237 13.31 -9.22 -27.19
N GLU A 238 12.65 -8.26 -27.85
CA GLU A 238 12.77 -6.82 -27.60
C GLU A 238 11.72 -6.29 -26.62
N SER A 239 10.77 -7.12 -26.22
CA SER A 239 9.66 -6.71 -25.37
C SER A 239 8.95 -7.87 -24.69
N ILE A 240 8.28 -7.54 -23.59
CA ILE A 240 7.35 -8.42 -22.87
C ILE A 240 5.95 -7.81 -22.95
N VAL A 241 4.94 -8.64 -23.15
CA VAL A 241 3.53 -8.25 -22.92
C VAL A 241 3.05 -8.89 -21.63
N ILE A 242 2.53 -8.07 -20.72
CA ILE A 242 1.95 -8.51 -19.44
C ILE A 242 0.44 -8.32 -19.52
N GLU A 243 -0.30 -9.41 -19.37
CA GLU A 243 -1.75 -9.45 -19.25
C GLU A 243 -2.16 -9.35 -17.78
N PHE A 244 -3.17 -8.54 -17.48
CA PHE A 244 -3.64 -8.28 -16.12
C PHE A 244 -5.08 -8.72 -15.91
N THR A 245 -5.41 -9.07 -14.66
CA THR A 245 -6.79 -8.94 -14.16
C THR A 245 -7.06 -7.46 -13.97
N VAL A 246 -8.06 -6.90 -14.63
CA VAL A 246 -8.40 -5.46 -14.49
C VAL A 246 -9.85 -5.33 -14.03
N PRO A 247 -10.10 -4.90 -12.78
CA PRO A 247 -11.46 -4.86 -12.26
C PRO A 247 -12.40 -3.98 -13.09
N ARG A 248 -11.90 -2.80 -13.51
CA ARG A 248 -12.62 -1.87 -14.38
C ARG A 248 -11.70 -1.36 -15.50
N PRO A 249 -11.58 -2.07 -16.64
CA PRO A 249 -10.73 -1.62 -17.75
C PRO A 249 -11.21 -0.27 -18.33
N PRO A 250 -10.33 0.49 -19.01
CA PRO A 250 -8.95 0.14 -19.38
C PRO A 250 -7.90 0.40 -18.28
N LEU A 251 -6.75 -0.24 -18.41
CA LEU A 251 -5.51 0.14 -17.72
C LEU A 251 -5.09 1.57 -18.07
N VAL A 252 -4.47 2.23 -17.11
CA VAL A 252 -3.79 3.51 -17.31
C VAL A 252 -2.46 3.51 -16.56
N ILE A 253 -1.44 4.06 -17.23
CA ILE A 253 -0.19 4.49 -16.61
C ILE A 253 -0.40 5.90 -16.05
N ASP A 254 -0.71 5.99 -14.77
CA ASP A 254 -0.98 7.24 -14.07
C ASP A 254 0.31 7.94 -13.66
N THR A 255 0.52 9.15 -14.17
CA THR A 255 1.65 10.01 -13.80
C THR A 255 1.20 11.39 -13.32
N SER A 256 -0.11 11.60 -13.24
CA SER A 256 -0.72 12.86 -12.82
C SER A 256 -1.11 12.84 -11.35
N PHE A 257 -1.59 11.70 -10.84
CA PHE A 257 -1.93 11.53 -9.44
C PHE A 257 -0.72 11.04 -8.65
N LEU A 258 -0.08 9.93 -9.06
CA LEU A 258 1.19 9.53 -8.46
C LEU A 258 2.37 10.00 -9.31
N ALA A 259 3.46 10.38 -8.65
CA ALA A 259 4.71 10.70 -9.34
C ALA A 259 5.13 9.54 -10.23
N ARG A 260 5.62 9.83 -11.44
CA ARG A 260 6.14 8.77 -12.32
C ARG A 260 7.27 8.03 -11.60
N GLN A 261 7.13 6.73 -11.46
CA GLN A 261 8.12 5.84 -10.88
C GLN A 261 9.12 5.51 -11.99
N GLU A 262 10.32 6.10 -11.96
CA GLU A 262 11.32 5.86 -13.01
C GLU A 262 12.76 6.01 -12.52
N SER A 263 13.66 5.12 -12.93
CA SER A 263 15.07 5.17 -12.57
C SER A 263 15.93 5.09 -13.83
N ALA A 264 16.33 6.25 -14.33
CA ALA A 264 17.11 6.38 -15.57
C ALA A 264 18.52 5.78 -15.42
N VAL A 265 18.99 5.16 -16.50
CA VAL A 265 20.35 4.63 -16.67
C VAL A 265 20.82 4.93 -18.09
N GLU A 266 22.10 4.68 -18.40
CA GLU A 266 22.58 4.86 -19.77
C GLU A 266 21.77 4.00 -20.75
N GLY A 267 21.22 4.65 -21.78
CA GLY A 267 20.44 3.98 -22.83
C GLY A 267 19.00 3.59 -22.48
N GLY A 268 18.50 3.92 -21.28
CA GLY A 268 17.11 3.65 -20.91
C GLY A 268 16.80 3.81 -19.42
N PHE A 269 16.03 2.88 -18.87
CA PHE A 269 15.54 2.93 -17.50
C PHE A 269 15.70 1.56 -16.81
N SER A 270 16.35 1.53 -15.65
CA SER A 270 16.38 0.35 -14.79
C SER A 270 15.01 0.05 -14.15
N SER A 271 14.15 1.06 -14.09
CA SER A 271 12.73 0.91 -13.72
C SER A 271 11.92 2.00 -14.40
N LEU A 272 10.71 1.68 -14.89
CA LEU A 272 9.84 2.63 -15.58
C LEU A 272 8.37 2.29 -15.32
N ALA A 273 7.57 3.29 -14.92
CA ALA A 273 6.14 3.19 -14.63
C ALA A 273 5.75 2.12 -13.59
N GLY A 274 6.65 1.82 -12.66
CA GLY A 274 6.53 0.77 -11.64
C GLY A 274 7.36 -0.46 -11.95
N PHE A 275 7.62 -0.73 -13.24
CA PHE A 275 8.17 -2.00 -13.70
C PHE A 275 9.69 -2.03 -13.67
N ARG A 276 10.26 -3.21 -13.40
CA ARG A 276 11.66 -3.57 -13.62
C ARG A 276 11.73 -4.94 -14.25
N VAL A 277 12.57 -5.09 -15.26
CA VAL A 277 12.89 -6.39 -15.86
C VAL A 277 14.31 -6.74 -15.46
N HIS A 278 14.49 -7.87 -14.79
CA HIS A 278 15.81 -8.26 -14.32
C HIS A 278 16.76 -8.53 -15.49
N GLY A 279 17.95 -7.93 -15.45
CA GLY A 279 18.97 -8.05 -16.49
C GLY A 279 18.80 -7.12 -17.70
N VAL A 280 17.71 -6.34 -17.79
CA VAL A 280 17.43 -5.52 -18.99
C VAL A 280 16.92 -4.12 -18.61
N ALA A 281 17.48 -3.09 -19.24
CA ALA A 281 16.94 -1.74 -19.16
C ALA A 281 15.70 -1.58 -20.07
N LEU A 282 14.69 -0.87 -19.58
CA LEU A 282 13.48 -0.52 -20.32
C LEU A 282 13.70 0.74 -21.15
N LYS A 283 13.09 0.77 -22.34
CA LYS A 283 12.99 1.94 -23.21
C LYS A 283 11.62 2.62 -23.08
N ALA A 284 10.56 1.82 -22.97
CA ALA A 284 9.19 2.32 -22.91
C ALA A 284 8.27 1.34 -22.18
N VAL A 285 7.14 1.87 -21.70
CA VAL A 285 6.01 1.13 -21.14
C VAL A 285 4.76 1.65 -21.82
N ASP A 286 4.12 0.80 -22.63
CA ASP A 286 2.94 1.16 -23.44
C ASP A 286 1.72 0.38 -22.96
N ILE A 287 0.54 1.01 -22.97
CA ILE A 287 -0.74 0.27 -22.88
C ILE A 287 -0.94 -0.46 -24.22
N ALA A 288 -0.85 -1.79 -24.21
CA ALA A 288 -0.99 -2.62 -25.40
C ALA A 288 -2.46 -2.94 -25.71
N SER A 289 -3.29 -3.03 -24.67
CA SER A 289 -4.74 -3.23 -24.75
C SER A 289 -5.40 -2.70 -23.46
N PRO A 290 -6.74 -2.67 -23.36
CA PRO A 290 -7.41 -2.33 -22.10
C PRO A 290 -6.98 -3.16 -20.89
N THR A 291 -6.34 -4.33 -21.09
CA THR A 291 -5.92 -5.25 -20.02
C THR A 291 -4.44 -5.62 -20.05
N SER A 292 -3.64 -5.03 -20.94
CA SER A 292 -2.22 -5.36 -21.03
C SER A 292 -1.28 -4.20 -21.27
N VAL A 293 -0.06 -4.40 -20.79
CA VAL A 293 1.07 -3.49 -20.91
C VAL A 293 2.17 -4.16 -21.69
N ARG A 294 2.77 -3.45 -22.64
CA ARG A 294 4.00 -3.86 -23.31
C ARG A 294 5.19 -3.12 -22.71
N LEU A 295 6.14 -3.88 -22.17
CA LEU A 295 7.44 -3.38 -21.71
C LEU A 295 8.43 -3.53 -22.85
N ARG A 296 8.93 -2.41 -23.41
CA ARG A 296 9.96 -2.44 -24.45
C ARG A 296 11.33 -2.32 -23.84
N PHE A 297 12.25 -3.14 -24.31
CA PHE A 297 13.63 -3.13 -23.85
C PHE A 297 14.46 -2.08 -24.60
N ALA A 298 15.50 -1.59 -23.94
CA ALA A 298 16.52 -0.76 -24.58
C ALA A 298 17.39 -1.58 -25.56
N LYS A 299 17.58 -2.87 -25.28
CA LYS A 299 18.28 -3.85 -26.12
C LYS A 299 17.54 -5.19 -26.02
N ALA A 300 17.49 -5.94 -27.11
CA ALA A 300 16.92 -7.28 -27.11
C ALA A 300 17.59 -8.17 -26.05
N LEU A 301 16.80 -9.00 -25.38
CA LEU A 301 17.33 -9.99 -24.44
C LEU A 301 18.13 -11.05 -25.24
N PRO A 302 19.41 -11.33 -24.89
CA PRO A 302 20.24 -12.29 -25.60
C PRO A 302 19.57 -13.66 -25.78
N ALA A 303 19.90 -14.37 -26.85
CA ALA A 303 19.29 -15.66 -27.16
C ALA A 303 19.46 -16.66 -26.00
N GLY A 304 18.40 -17.40 -25.67
CA GLY A 304 18.41 -18.39 -24.58
C GLY A 304 18.25 -17.84 -23.17
N GLU A 305 18.44 -16.52 -22.96
CA GLU A 305 18.24 -15.93 -21.63
C GLU A 305 16.77 -15.88 -21.20
N LYS A 306 16.54 -15.93 -19.90
CA LYS A 306 15.22 -15.74 -19.28
C LYS A 306 15.23 -14.44 -18.50
N CYS A 307 14.06 -13.85 -18.33
CA CYS A 307 13.89 -12.67 -17.50
C CYS A 307 12.70 -12.84 -16.56
N ARG A 308 12.67 -12.01 -15.53
CA ARG A 308 11.57 -11.89 -14.57
C ARG A 308 11.18 -10.43 -14.46
N VAL A 309 9.91 -10.17 -14.16
CA VAL A 309 9.40 -8.81 -13.98
C VAL A 309 9.02 -8.57 -12.53
N SER A 310 9.43 -7.43 -12.00
CA SER A 310 8.96 -6.91 -10.72
C SER A 310 8.24 -5.59 -10.92
N TYR A 311 7.33 -5.27 -10.01
CA TYR A 311 6.55 -4.05 -10.03
C TYR A 311 6.42 -3.48 -8.62
N GLY A 312 6.82 -2.22 -8.45
CA GLY A 312 6.78 -1.54 -7.16
C GLY A 312 8.14 -1.17 -6.60
N TYR A 313 8.44 0.12 -6.49
CA TYR A 313 9.63 0.59 -5.76
C TYR A 313 9.36 1.94 -5.10
N PRO A 314 10.09 2.33 -4.05
CA PRO A 314 9.86 3.62 -3.38
C PRO A 314 10.41 4.80 -4.17
N PHE A 315 11.27 4.57 -5.16
CA PHE A 315 11.90 5.62 -5.97
C PHE A 315 10.86 6.37 -6.82
N ALA A 316 10.86 7.70 -6.73
CA ALA A 316 10.05 8.55 -7.60
C ALA A 316 10.90 9.15 -8.73
N ALA A 317 11.85 10.03 -8.42
CA ALA A 317 12.61 10.76 -9.45
C ALA A 317 14.04 11.08 -9.00
N SER A 318 14.96 11.19 -9.97
CA SER A 318 16.29 11.76 -9.72
C SER A 318 16.18 13.28 -9.54
N LEU A 319 16.66 13.79 -8.41
CA LEU A 319 16.62 15.21 -8.10
C LEU A 319 17.88 15.97 -8.56
N GLY A 320 18.86 15.28 -9.12
CA GLY A 320 20.16 15.85 -9.45
C GLY A 320 21.07 15.91 -8.24
N THR A 321 21.92 16.93 -8.18
CA THR A 321 22.91 17.12 -7.11
C THR A 321 22.57 18.33 -6.24
N ILE A 322 23.04 18.32 -4.99
CA ILE A 322 22.92 19.46 -4.09
C ILE A 322 23.93 20.53 -4.51
N ALA A 323 23.44 21.72 -4.90
CA ALA A 323 24.25 22.87 -5.24
C ALA A 323 24.74 23.62 -3.99
N ALA A 324 23.86 23.76 -2.99
CA ALA A 324 24.17 24.41 -1.72
C ALA A 324 23.26 23.87 -0.60
N ILE A 325 23.70 24.04 0.65
CA ILE A 325 22.92 23.73 1.85
C ILE A 325 22.87 25.02 2.68
N ARG A 326 21.66 25.45 3.05
CA ARG A 326 21.42 26.67 3.86
C ARG A 326 20.53 26.28 5.03
N ASP A 327 21.12 26.14 6.22
CA ASP A 327 20.43 25.60 7.39
C ASP A 327 19.70 24.28 7.08
N GLU A 328 18.36 24.29 7.08
CA GLU A 328 17.51 23.15 6.78
C GLU A 328 16.96 23.19 5.34
N GLU A 329 17.74 23.73 4.40
CA GLU A 329 17.38 23.84 3.00
C GLU A 329 18.41 23.16 2.09
N LEU A 330 17.91 22.35 1.16
CA LEU A 330 18.68 21.80 0.05
C LEU A 330 18.37 22.60 -1.21
N VAL A 331 19.40 23.22 -1.78
CA VAL A 331 19.33 23.91 -3.07
C VAL A 331 19.80 22.93 -4.14
N LEU A 332 18.97 22.60 -5.12
CA LEU A 332 19.30 21.63 -6.16
C LEU A 332 20.06 22.27 -7.34
N THR A 333 20.80 21.49 -8.12
CA THR A 333 21.48 22.02 -9.33
C THR A 333 20.56 22.27 -10.52
N ARG A 334 19.31 21.80 -10.47
CA ARG A 334 18.31 22.01 -11.53
C ARG A 334 16.89 22.17 -10.97
N SER A 335 16.03 22.82 -11.76
CA SER A 335 14.59 22.83 -11.50
C SER A 335 13.92 21.53 -11.94
N LEU A 336 12.96 21.06 -11.15
CA LEU A 336 12.22 19.80 -11.32
C LEU A 336 10.73 19.99 -11.04
N ALA A 337 10.20 21.15 -11.44
CA ALA A 337 8.84 21.56 -11.11
C ALA A 337 7.78 20.53 -11.52
N LYS A 338 7.95 19.89 -12.67
CA LYS A 338 6.99 18.92 -13.21
C LYS A 338 7.10 17.58 -12.49
N GLU A 339 8.32 17.11 -12.24
CA GLU A 339 8.62 15.84 -11.57
C GLU A 339 8.20 15.89 -10.10
N LEU A 340 8.37 17.03 -9.44
CA LEU A 340 7.97 17.23 -8.05
C LEU A 340 6.49 17.50 -7.88
N LYS A 341 5.76 17.94 -8.92
CA LYS A 341 4.35 18.35 -8.78
C LYS A 341 3.47 17.25 -8.16
N PRO A 342 3.45 16.00 -8.63
CA PRO A 342 2.63 14.97 -7.99
C PRO A 342 3.00 14.70 -6.54
N LEU A 343 4.29 14.81 -6.19
CA LEU A 343 4.78 14.67 -4.81
C LEU A 343 4.32 15.83 -3.93
N MET A 344 4.43 17.07 -4.43
CA MET A 344 3.92 18.26 -3.74
C MET A 344 2.40 18.25 -3.61
N ASP A 345 1.68 17.68 -4.59
CA ASP A 345 0.23 17.54 -4.52
C ASP A 345 -0.18 16.51 -3.46
N GLU A 346 0.62 15.46 -3.26
CA GLU A 346 0.48 14.47 -2.19
C GLU A 346 0.87 15.02 -0.81
N GLY A 347 1.83 15.95 -0.76
CA GLY A 347 2.35 16.57 0.45
C GLY A 347 3.82 16.22 0.69
N ALA A 348 4.10 15.59 1.82
CA ALA A 348 5.44 15.20 2.22
C ALA A 348 5.97 14.02 1.39
N PHE A 349 7.25 14.08 1.03
CA PHE A 349 7.98 12.99 0.38
C PHE A 349 9.41 12.91 0.92
N PHE A 350 10.10 11.81 0.71
CA PHE A 350 11.48 11.68 1.14
C PHE A 350 12.45 12.19 0.08
N VAL A 351 13.49 12.89 0.53
CA VAL A 351 14.73 13.07 -0.23
C VAL A 351 15.78 12.15 0.36
N ALA A 352 16.42 11.36 -0.50
CA ALA A 352 17.39 10.36 -0.08
C ALA A 352 18.66 10.41 -0.92
N SER A 353 19.78 10.13 -0.26
CA SER A 353 21.07 9.82 -0.87
C SER A 353 21.48 8.38 -0.50
N THR A 354 22.72 8.00 -0.81
CA THR A 354 23.28 6.70 -0.44
C THR A 354 23.39 6.49 1.07
N SER A 355 23.59 7.56 1.85
CA SER A 355 23.89 7.49 3.29
C SER A 355 22.78 8.00 4.20
N THR A 356 21.89 8.86 3.70
CA THR A 356 20.86 9.51 4.52
C THR A 356 19.55 9.70 3.76
N ARG A 357 18.47 9.99 4.51
CA ARG A 357 17.19 10.43 3.97
C ARG A 357 16.51 11.39 4.94
N VAL A 358 15.63 12.24 4.43
CA VAL A 358 14.81 13.15 5.24
C VAL A 358 13.46 13.40 4.57
N PRO A 359 12.36 13.53 5.31
CA PRO A 359 11.12 14.04 4.75
C PRO A 359 11.26 15.52 4.38
N VAL A 360 10.75 15.89 3.22
CA VAL A 360 10.61 17.26 2.72
C VAL A 360 9.13 17.58 2.67
N ARG A 361 8.74 18.70 3.28
CA ARG A 361 7.33 19.15 3.35
C ARG A 361 7.08 20.49 2.69
N ALA A 362 8.14 21.24 2.34
CA ALA A 362 8.02 22.49 1.62
C ALA A 362 9.04 22.55 0.49
N VAL A 363 8.55 22.93 -0.68
CA VAL A 363 9.33 23.13 -1.90
C VAL A 363 9.02 24.53 -2.41
N ARG A 364 10.07 25.32 -2.66
CA ARG A 364 9.93 26.63 -3.29
C ARG A 364 10.89 26.78 -4.46
N GLU A 365 10.69 27.83 -5.23
CA GLU A 365 11.57 28.21 -6.32
C GLU A 365 12.25 29.54 -5.97
N GLU A 366 13.55 29.63 -6.23
CA GLU A 366 14.39 30.79 -6.00
C GLU A 366 15.36 30.88 -7.18
N ASP A 367 15.31 31.97 -7.95
CA ASP A 367 16.16 32.20 -9.13
C ASP A 367 16.20 31.03 -10.14
N GLY A 368 15.04 30.39 -10.36
CA GLY A 368 14.91 29.25 -11.26
C GLY A 368 15.45 27.93 -10.70
N VAL A 369 15.82 27.90 -9.42
CA VAL A 369 16.31 26.71 -8.71
C VAL A 369 15.30 26.25 -7.65
N ARG A 370 15.20 24.93 -7.46
CA ARG A 370 14.32 24.35 -6.44
C ARG A 370 15.04 24.28 -5.09
N VAL A 371 14.36 24.80 -4.08
CA VAL A 371 14.80 24.79 -2.68
C VAL A 371 13.85 23.89 -1.89
N LEU A 372 14.40 22.85 -1.27
CA LEU A 372 13.67 21.87 -0.48
C LEU A 372 13.94 22.11 1.01
N ARG A 373 12.88 22.33 1.79
CA ARG A 373 13.00 22.49 3.24
C ARG A 373 12.75 21.17 3.95
N PHE A 374 13.62 20.85 4.91
CA PHE A 374 13.51 19.69 5.79
C PHE A 374 13.62 20.12 7.26
N GLU A 375 13.59 19.16 8.18
CA GLU A 375 13.91 19.38 9.59
C GLU A 375 15.10 18.50 9.99
N ALA A 376 16.16 19.10 10.55
CA ALA A 376 17.41 18.40 10.85
C ALA A 376 17.22 17.24 11.84
N ARG A 377 16.23 17.34 12.74
CA ARG A 377 15.87 16.28 13.68
C ARG A 377 15.31 15.02 13.02
N GLU A 378 14.85 15.10 11.77
CA GLU A 378 14.29 13.97 11.02
C GLU A 378 15.31 13.32 10.06
N LEU A 379 16.56 13.80 10.04
CA LEU A 379 17.63 13.17 9.27
C LEU A 379 17.85 11.74 9.77
N ARG A 380 17.85 10.78 8.84
CA ARG A 380 18.11 9.38 9.17
C ARG A 380 19.48 9.26 9.87
N ASN A 381 19.45 8.71 11.08
CA ASN A 381 20.62 8.54 11.94
C ASN A 381 21.40 9.83 12.21
N GLY A 382 20.78 11.02 12.05
CA GLY A 382 21.46 12.31 12.19
C GLY A 382 22.51 12.61 11.12
N VAL A 383 22.57 11.81 10.04
CA VAL A 383 23.58 11.97 8.98
C VAL A 383 23.17 13.11 8.05
N ARG A 384 24.05 14.11 7.92
CA ARG A 384 23.83 15.29 7.07
C ARG A 384 24.07 14.98 5.59
N PHE A 385 23.43 15.77 4.74
CA PHE A 385 23.75 15.82 3.32
C PHE A 385 25.01 16.65 3.06
N GLU A 386 25.63 16.44 1.90
CA GLU A 386 26.81 17.18 1.45
C GLU A 386 26.57 17.87 0.11
N VAL A 387 27.23 19.01 -0.11
CA VAL A 387 27.23 19.69 -1.42
C VAL A 387 27.88 18.78 -2.47
N GLY A 388 27.29 18.74 -3.67
CA GLY A 388 27.68 17.84 -4.75
C GLY A 388 27.05 16.45 -4.67
N GLN A 389 26.40 16.09 -3.55
CA GLN A 389 25.79 14.77 -3.40
C GLN A 389 24.56 14.62 -4.31
N ALA A 390 24.47 13.48 -5.00
CA ALA A 390 23.29 13.13 -5.77
C ALA A 390 22.15 12.72 -4.83
N VAL A 391 20.95 13.23 -5.10
CA VAL A 391 19.76 12.96 -4.31
C VAL A 391 18.57 12.54 -5.17
N THR A 392 17.66 11.81 -4.54
CA THR A 392 16.51 11.17 -5.20
C THR A 392 15.27 11.46 -4.37
N ALA A 393 14.14 11.69 -5.05
CA ALA A 393 12.85 11.72 -4.41
C ALA A 393 12.35 10.29 -4.24
N GLN A 394 11.80 9.99 -3.08
CA GLN A 394 11.19 8.70 -2.75
C GLN A 394 9.83 8.95 -2.10
N ARG A 395 8.87 8.08 -2.41
CA ARG A 395 7.64 7.97 -1.61
C ARG A 395 7.95 7.15 -0.36
N ALA A 396 7.08 7.24 0.64
CA ALA A 396 7.22 6.52 1.91
C ALA A 396 7.37 5.00 1.72
N PHE A 397 6.73 4.47 0.68
CA PHE A 397 6.66 3.05 0.39
C PHE A 397 6.81 2.76 -1.09
N SER A 398 7.02 1.48 -1.39
CA SER A 398 6.94 0.96 -2.75
C SER A 398 5.58 1.25 -3.37
N TYR A 399 5.61 1.69 -4.63
CA TYR A 399 4.43 2.01 -5.41
C TYR A 399 4.70 1.79 -6.90
N GLY A 400 3.66 1.84 -7.70
CA GLY A 400 3.78 1.93 -9.15
C GLY A 400 2.64 2.75 -9.76
N ASN A 401 2.69 2.94 -11.07
CA ASN A 401 1.82 3.87 -11.78
C ASN A 401 0.61 3.22 -12.46
N VAL A 402 0.47 1.90 -12.43
CA VAL A 402 -0.62 1.18 -13.09
C VAL A 402 -1.85 1.16 -12.19
N ARG A 403 -2.95 1.68 -12.73
CA ARG A 403 -4.29 1.60 -12.14
C ARG A 403 -5.33 1.29 -13.22
N ASP A 404 -6.53 0.92 -12.81
CA ASP A 404 -7.68 0.73 -13.71
C ASP A 404 -8.49 2.03 -13.87
N SER A 405 -9.60 2.02 -14.61
CA SER A 405 -10.40 3.22 -14.90
C SER A 405 -11.74 3.24 -14.16
N ASP A 406 -11.76 2.71 -12.94
CA ASP A 406 -12.95 2.68 -12.10
C ASP A 406 -13.58 4.08 -11.94
N PRO A 407 -14.82 4.32 -12.41
CA PRO A 407 -15.45 5.63 -12.37
C PRO A 407 -16.13 5.92 -11.03
N GLU A 408 -16.05 4.99 -10.07
CA GLU A 408 -16.72 5.12 -8.79
C GLU A 408 -16.23 6.34 -8.00
N LYS A 409 -17.19 7.08 -7.44
CA LYS A 409 -16.92 8.30 -6.70
C LYS A 409 -16.96 8.03 -5.21
N SER A 410 -16.00 8.63 -4.51
CA SER A 410 -16.00 8.73 -3.07
C SER A 410 -17.16 9.58 -2.54
N VAL A 411 -17.57 9.30 -1.32
CA VAL A 411 -18.45 10.11 -0.50
C VAL A 411 -17.71 11.36 -0.02
N TYR A 412 -16.44 11.19 0.33
CA TYR A 412 -15.60 12.24 0.90
C TYR A 412 -14.64 12.84 -0.11
N SER A 413 -13.92 13.84 0.36
CA SER A 413 -12.91 14.59 -0.37
C SER A 413 -11.76 14.86 0.60
N PHE A 414 -10.57 15.13 0.07
CA PHE A 414 -9.43 15.53 0.89
C PHE A 414 -9.81 16.72 1.75
N GLY A 415 -9.75 16.54 3.06
CA GLY A 415 -10.20 17.54 4.04
C GLY A 415 -9.06 18.37 4.63
N ASP A 416 -7.85 17.82 4.65
CA ASP A 416 -6.70 18.50 5.23
C ASP A 416 -6.02 19.40 4.19
N ALA A 417 -6.05 20.71 4.45
CA ALA A 417 -5.39 21.72 3.63
C ALA A 417 -3.98 22.06 4.12
N SER A 418 -3.53 21.45 5.22
CA SER A 418 -2.19 21.69 5.79
C SER A 418 -1.09 20.91 5.07
N TYR A 419 -1.45 19.88 4.30
CA TYR A 419 -0.53 19.13 3.45
C TYR A 419 -1.07 18.93 2.04
N GLY A 420 -0.16 18.87 1.07
CA GLY A 420 -0.51 18.66 -0.32
C GLY A 420 -1.30 19.80 -0.94
N THR A 421 -1.86 19.56 -2.12
CA THR A 421 -2.72 20.54 -2.83
C THR A 421 -4.10 19.97 -3.17
N ARG A 422 -4.42 18.79 -2.63
CA ARG A 422 -5.61 18.02 -2.98
C ARG A 422 -6.86 18.40 -2.21
N ALA A 423 -6.75 19.26 -1.20
CA ALA A 423 -7.88 19.69 -0.38
C ALA A 423 -9.09 20.10 -1.26
N GLY A 424 -10.26 19.55 -0.91
CA GLY A 424 -11.52 19.73 -1.65
C GLY A 424 -11.71 18.81 -2.86
N GLN A 425 -10.70 18.09 -3.33
CA GLN A 425 -10.83 17.11 -4.41
C GLN A 425 -11.40 15.79 -3.87
N GLN A 426 -12.24 15.11 -4.67
CA GLN A 426 -12.73 13.77 -4.31
C GLN A 426 -11.59 12.76 -4.27
N TYR A 427 -11.66 11.80 -3.35
CA TYR A 427 -10.72 10.69 -3.35
C TYR A 427 -10.93 9.81 -4.60
N PRO A 428 -9.89 9.54 -5.41
CA PRO A 428 -10.04 8.65 -6.55
C PRO A 428 -10.19 7.20 -6.08
N LEU A 429 -11.24 6.51 -6.50
CA LEU A 429 -11.48 5.11 -6.14
C LEU A 429 -11.00 4.14 -7.22
N TRP A 430 -9.87 4.43 -7.87
CA TRP A 430 -9.24 3.50 -8.80
C TRP A 430 -8.66 2.28 -8.10
N ASN A 431 -8.58 1.16 -8.80
CA ASN A 431 -7.89 -0.03 -8.30
C ASN A 431 -6.46 0.02 -8.79
N TRP A 432 -5.53 0.12 -7.85
CA TRP A 432 -4.09 0.18 -8.12
C TRP A 432 -3.50 -1.22 -8.22
N CYS A 433 -2.50 -1.39 -9.09
CA CYS A 433 -1.90 -2.70 -9.30
C CYS A 433 -1.14 -3.16 -8.07
N VAL A 434 -1.39 -4.39 -7.63
CA VAL A 434 -0.62 -5.02 -6.55
C VAL A 434 0.87 -5.01 -6.88
N LEU A 435 1.68 -4.79 -5.87
CA LEU A 435 3.12 -4.98 -5.94
C LEU A 435 3.42 -6.46 -6.13
N PHE A 436 4.40 -6.78 -6.97
CA PHE A 436 4.85 -8.16 -7.17
C PHE A 436 6.34 -8.18 -7.49
N SER A 437 7.00 -9.27 -7.12
CA SER A 437 8.42 -9.48 -7.37
C SER A 437 8.62 -10.76 -8.17
N ASP A 438 9.62 -10.76 -9.04
CA ASP A 438 10.11 -11.97 -9.70
C ASP A 438 9.06 -12.75 -10.51
N PHE A 439 8.05 -12.05 -11.04
CA PHE A 439 7.00 -12.63 -11.87
C PHE A 439 7.59 -13.26 -13.12
N GLU A 440 7.27 -14.54 -13.33
CA GLU A 440 7.83 -15.37 -14.39
C GLU A 440 7.40 -14.88 -15.78
N VAL A 441 8.34 -14.87 -16.70
CA VAL A 441 8.10 -14.54 -18.12
C VAL A 441 8.27 -15.80 -18.95
N THR A 442 7.21 -16.21 -19.63
CA THR A 442 7.24 -17.33 -20.57
C THR A 442 7.64 -16.85 -21.95
N SER A 443 8.32 -17.67 -22.75
CA SER A 443 8.52 -17.37 -24.16
C SER A 443 7.20 -17.50 -24.93
N SER A 444 7.00 -16.72 -26.00
CA SER A 444 6.01 -17.09 -27.02
C SER A 444 6.48 -18.40 -27.67
N ASP A 445 5.86 -19.53 -27.31
CA ASP A 445 6.06 -20.76 -28.06
C ASP A 445 5.59 -20.55 -29.51
N HIS A 446 6.30 -21.14 -30.48
CA HIS A 446 5.96 -21.08 -31.90
C HIS A 446 4.62 -21.72 -32.22
#